data_AF-A0A832PWQ1-F1
#
_entry.id   AF-A0A832PWQ1-F1
#
_cell.length_a   1.000
_cell.length_b   1.000
_cell.length_c   1.000
_cell.angle_alpha   90.00
_cell.angle_beta   90.00
_cell.angle_gamma   90.00
#
_symmetry.space_group_name_H-M   'P 1'
#
loop_
_entity.id
_entity.type
_entity.pdbx_description
1 polymer ?
#
loop_
_entity_poly.entity_id
_entity_poly.type
_entity_poly.pdbx_seq_one_letter_code
_entity_poly.pdbx_strand_id
1 'polypeptide(L)'
;MLARFRKIGFKGFTLVELMVVVAILGILAVVAVPAFIKYMRRAKTTEAIDELDKIVKGASSYYTAPRVTSVGSKLYCQFPASQGLTPGTNCCDALLDVNSDGRCDSDSEVWNTVQWSALTFQMTDEHYFVYRFENNGKDLNEAQATAWAHADLDCDGEMSTFKRFLYGDPNAQYGECSSVGASAMFFENETE
;
A
#
# COMPACT_ATOMS: atom_id res chain seq x y z
N MET A 1 -31.44 -54.68 30.94
CA MET A 1 -31.56 -54.00 29.64
C MET A 1 -30.15 -53.61 29.19
N LEU A 2 -29.45 -54.50 28.47
CA LEU A 2 -28.05 -54.30 28.06
C LEU A 2 -28.01 -53.82 26.61
N ALA A 3 -27.58 -52.57 26.41
CA ALA A 3 -27.42 -51.95 25.10
C ALA A 3 -26.25 -52.62 24.34
N ARG A 4 -26.56 -53.14 23.15
CA ARG A 4 -25.59 -53.82 22.28
C ARG A 4 -24.79 -52.76 21.53
N PHE A 5 -23.54 -52.52 21.93
CA PHE A 5 -22.62 -51.66 21.19
C PHE A 5 -22.35 -52.25 19.80
N ARG A 6 -22.89 -51.59 18.78
CA ARG A 6 -22.63 -51.92 17.38
C ARG A 6 -21.20 -51.48 17.04
N LYS A 7 -20.28 -52.43 16.88
CA LYS A 7 -18.94 -52.18 16.31
C LYS A 7 -19.11 -51.56 14.93
N ILE A 8 -18.75 -50.29 14.78
CA ILE A 8 -18.50 -49.68 13.48
C ILE A 8 -17.18 -50.28 13.00
N GLY A 9 -17.23 -51.12 11.96
CA GLY A 9 -16.03 -51.73 11.40
C GLY A 9 -15.15 -50.65 10.78
N PHE A 10 -13.95 -50.45 11.31
CA PHE A 10 -12.91 -49.66 10.65
C PHE A 10 -12.46 -50.43 9.40
N LYS A 11 -13.03 -50.09 8.23
CA LYS A 11 -12.45 -50.44 6.94
C LYS A 11 -11.12 -49.67 6.81
N GLY A 12 -10.02 -50.38 6.66
CA GLY A 12 -8.70 -49.78 6.41
C GLY A 12 -8.65 -49.13 5.04
N PHE A 13 -7.97 -47.99 4.96
CA PHE A 13 -7.69 -47.26 3.71
C PHE A 13 -6.74 -48.08 2.83
N THR A 14 -7.02 -48.22 1.54
CA THR A 14 -6.15 -48.98 0.63
C THR A 14 -5.01 -48.11 0.10
N LEU A 15 -3.82 -48.69 -0.14
CA LEU A 15 -2.70 -47.97 -0.76
C LEU A 15 -3.06 -47.48 -2.17
N VAL A 16 -3.94 -48.19 -2.87
CA VAL A 16 -4.41 -47.81 -4.21
C VAL A 16 -5.31 -46.57 -4.15
N GLU A 17 -6.22 -46.48 -3.16
CA GLU A 17 -7.02 -45.25 -2.95
C GLU A 17 -6.10 -44.06 -2.68
N LEU A 18 -5.04 -44.23 -1.90
CA LEU A 18 -4.08 -43.16 -1.63
C LEU A 18 -3.36 -42.71 -2.90
N MET A 19 -2.90 -43.64 -3.74
CA MET A 19 -2.18 -43.32 -4.97
C MET A 19 -3.01 -42.50 -5.96
N VAL A 20 -4.30 -42.83 -6.12
CA VAL A 20 -5.20 -42.08 -7.00
C VAL A 20 -5.45 -40.68 -6.45
N VAL A 21 -5.63 -40.54 -5.14
CA VAL A 21 -5.82 -39.22 -4.50
C VAL A 21 -4.61 -38.32 -4.72
N VAL A 22 -3.39 -38.83 -4.52
CA VAL A 22 -2.15 -38.05 -4.75
C VAL A 22 -2.02 -37.65 -6.22
N ALA A 23 -2.37 -38.53 -7.15
CA ALA A 23 -2.35 -38.22 -8.59
C ALA A 23 -3.29 -37.06 -8.95
N ILE A 24 -4.52 -37.06 -8.41
CA ILE A 24 -5.49 -35.99 -8.64
C ILE A 24 -5.04 -34.68 -7.98
N LEU A 25 -4.53 -34.75 -6.73
CA LEU A 25 -3.99 -33.58 -6.04
C LEU A 25 -2.82 -32.94 -6.80
N GLY A 26 -1.96 -33.73 -7.43
CA GLY A 26 -0.87 -33.24 -8.27
C GLY A 26 -1.37 -32.41 -9.46
N ILE A 27 -2.41 -32.88 -10.17
CA ILE A 27 -2.99 -32.15 -11.31
C ILE A 27 -3.63 -30.83 -10.84
N LEU A 28 -4.37 -30.86 -9.72
CA LEU A 28 -4.99 -29.66 -9.15
C LEU A 28 -3.95 -28.62 -8.71
N ALA A 29 -2.86 -29.07 -8.09
CA ALA A 29 -1.80 -28.18 -7.60
C ALA A 29 -1.13 -27.37 -8.72
N VAL A 30 -0.90 -28.00 -9.88
CA VAL A 30 -0.27 -27.34 -11.05
C VAL A 30 -1.08 -26.14 -11.54
N VAL A 31 -2.41 -26.20 -11.47
CA VAL A 31 -3.28 -25.08 -11.90
C VAL A 31 -3.50 -24.09 -10.75
N ALA A 32 -3.66 -24.59 -9.52
CA ALA A 32 -4.03 -23.77 -8.38
C ALA A 32 -2.90 -22.85 -7.89
N VAL A 33 -1.66 -23.34 -7.83
CA VAL A 33 -0.50 -22.59 -7.30
C VAL A 33 -0.22 -21.30 -8.09
N PRO A 34 -0.04 -21.32 -9.43
CA PRO A 34 0.24 -20.09 -10.18
C PRO A 34 -0.93 -19.10 -10.16
N ALA A 35 -2.17 -19.61 -10.12
CA ALA A 35 -3.36 -18.77 -9.99
C ALA A 35 -3.41 -18.05 -8.63
N PHE A 36 -3.06 -18.75 -7.55
CA PHE A 36 -3.00 -18.18 -6.21
C PHE A 36 -1.90 -17.12 -6.08
N ILE A 37 -0.70 -17.38 -6.61
CA ILE A 37 0.40 -16.39 -6.63
C ILE A 37 -0.04 -15.13 -7.36
N LYS A 38 -0.64 -15.26 -8.56
CA LYS A 38 -1.15 -14.11 -9.31
C LYS A 38 -2.22 -13.32 -8.54
N TYR A 39 -3.07 -13.99 -7.78
CA TYR A 39 -4.06 -13.34 -6.92
C TYR A 39 -3.39 -12.54 -5.80
N MET A 40 -2.42 -13.13 -5.10
CA MET A 40 -1.64 -12.45 -4.06
C MET A 40 -0.90 -11.21 -4.59
N ARG A 41 -0.23 -11.32 -5.75
CA ARG A 41 0.42 -10.17 -6.41
C ARG A 41 -0.56 -9.03 -6.68
N ARG A 42 -1.74 -9.35 -7.23
CA ARG A 42 -2.79 -8.36 -7.48
C ARG A 42 -3.28 -7.69 -6.20
N ALA A 43 -3.46 -8.45 -5.13
CA ALA A 43 -3.83 -7.91 -3.84
C ALA A 43 -2.79 -6.90 -3.33
N LYS A 44 -1.50 -7.28 -3.35
CA LYS A 44 -0.38 -6.39 -2.99
C LYS A 44 -0.37 -5.11 -3.83
N THR A 45 -0.48 -5.22 -5.15
CA THR A 45 -0.53 -4.02 -6.02
C THR A 45 -1.76 -3.14 -5.78
N THR A 46 -2.90 -3.72 -5.41
CA THR A 46 -4.13 -2.97 -5.17
C THR A 46 -4.01 -2.13 -3.90
N GLU A 47 -3.38 -2.67 -2.86
CA GLU A 47 -3.09 -1.94 -1.62
C GLU A 47 -2.27 -0.67 -1.88
N ALA A 48 -1.14 -0.79 -2.59
CA ALA A 48 -0.31 0.37 -2.94
C ALA A 48 -1.10 1.45 -3.70
N ILE A 49 -1.98 1.01 -4.62
CA ILE A 49 -2.80 1.93 -5.43
C ILE A 49 -3.83 2.65 -4.56
N ASP A 50 -4.52 1.93 -3.68
CA ASP A 50 -5.57 2.47 -2.83
C ASP A 50 -4.99 3.47 -1.82
N GLU A 51 -3.85 3.15 -1.21
CA GLU A 51 -3.19 4.05 -0.27
C GLU A 51 -2.59 5.29 -0.98
N LEU A 52 -1.97 5.13 -2.14
CA LEU A 52 -1.53 6.28 -2.95
C LEU A 52 -2.70 7.19 -3.35
N ASP A 53 -3.87 6.62 -3.64
CA ASP A 53 -5.08 7.40 -3.94
C ASP A 53 -5.56 8.20 -2.72
N LYS A 54 -5.49 7.64 -1.50
CA LYS A 54 -5.76 8.39 -0.26
C LYS A 54 -4.78 9.55 -0.06
N ILE A 55 -3.48 9.32 -0.24
CA ILE A 55 -2.45 10.36 -0.14
C ILE A 55 -2.72 11.48 -1.14
N VAL A 56 -3.00 11.12 -2.40
CA VAL A 56 -3.30 12.08 -3.48
C VAL A 56 -4.57 12.89 -3.20
N LYS A 57 -5.64 12.25 -2.72
CA LYS A 57 -6.87 12.94 -2.31
C LYS A 57 -6.60 13.93 -1.18
N GLY A 58 -5.81 13.51 -0.19
CA GLY A 58 -5.33 14.37 0.89
C GLY A 58 -4.57 15.60 0.39
N ALA A 59 -3.63 15.39 -0.54
CA ALA A 59 -2.84 16.45 -1.15
C ALA A 59 -3.69 17.42 -1.99
N SER A 60 -4.66 16.92 -2.75
CA SER A 60 -5.62 17.73 -3.51
C SER A 60 -6.49 18.59 -2.57
N SER A 61 -6.99 18.00 -1.48
CA SER A 61 -7.72 18.74 -0.45
C SER A 61 -6.84 19.79 0.23
N TYR A 62 -5.56 19.48 0.48
CA TYR A 62 -4.61 20.42 1.05
C TYR A 62 -4.42 21.64 0.13
N TYR A 63 -4.22 21.40 -1.17
CA TYR A 63 -3.92 22.41 -2.18
C TYR A 63 -5.08 23.39 -2.39
N THR A 64 -6.32 22.90 -2.36
CA THR A 64 -7.53 23.70 -2.56
C THR A 64 -8.00 24.43 -1.30
N ALA A 65 -7.55 23.99 -0.11
CA ALA A 65 -7.92 24.61 1.15
C ALA A 65 -7.25 25.98 1.35
N PRO A 66 -8.00 27.05 1.66
CA PRO A 66 -7.43 28.36 1.95
C PRO A 66 -6.66 28.33 3.27
N ARG A 67 -5.43 28.86 3.26
CA ARG A 67 -4.54 28.90 4.42
C ARG A 67 -3.98 30.29 4.64
N VAL A 68 -3.63 30.58 5.90
CA VAL A 68 -3.00 31.84 6.29
C VAL A 68 -1.74 31.55 7.09
N THR A 69 -0.76 32.46 7.01
CA THR A 69 0.42 32.41 7.87
C THR A 69 0.06 32.80 9.30
N SER A 70 0.99 32.57 10.24
CA SER A 70 0.85 33.02 11.64
C SER A 70 0.71 34.55 11.78
N VAL A 71 1.03 35.31 10.74
CA VAL A 71 0.91 36.78 10.68
C VAL A 71 -0.39 37.22 9.97
N GLY A 72 -1.25 36.26 9.57
CA GLY A 72 -2.55 36.53 8.94
C GLY A 72 -2.49 36.79 7.43
N SER A 73 -1.33 36.64 6.79
CA SER A 73 -1.21 36.75 5.33
C SER A 73 -1.77 35.50 4.66
N LYS A 74 -2.58 35.67 3.60
CA LYS A 74 -3.05 34.55 2.77
C LYS A 74 -1.85 33.84 2.14
N LEU A 75 -1.80 32.52 2.26
CA LEU A 75 -0.84 31.68 1.56
C LEU A 75 -1.32 31.40 0.14
N TYR A 76 -0.38 31.31 -0.79
CA TYR A 76 -0.65 30.74 -2.10
C TYR A 76 -0.92 29.25 -1.97
N CYS A 77 -1.63 28.71 -2.96
CA CYS A 77 -1.91 27.28 -3.01
C CYS A 77 -0.61 26.54 -3.24
N GLN A 78 -0.36 25.59 -2.35
CA GLN A 78 0.89 24.85 -2.28
C GLN A 78 0.57 23.45 -1.74
N PHE A 79 1.44 22.49 -2.02
CA PHE A 79 1.38 21.17 -1.40
C PHE A 79 2.05 21.19 -0.01
N PRO A 80 1.73 20.24 0.89
CA PRO A 80 2.42 20.15 2.18
C PRO A 80 3.91 19.89 1.99
N ALA A 81 4.72 20.20 3.01
CA ALA A 81 6.14 19.90 3.02
C ALA A 81 6.41 18.41 2.73
N SER A 82 7.52 18.13 2.04
CA SER A 82 7.96 16.77 1.74
C SER A 82 8.16 15.96 3.02
N GLN A 83 7.77 14.69 2.97
CA GLN A 83 7.93 13.69 4.00
C GLN A 83 8.79 12.55 3.45
N GLY A 84 9.79 12.12 4.21
CA GLY A 84 10.63 10.98 3.86
C GLY A 84 9.88 9.65 3.88
N LEU A 85 10.60 8.56 3.61
CA LEU A 85 10.07 7.21 3.75
C LEU A 85 9.51 7.02 5.16
N THR A 86 8.30 6.50 5.23
CA THR A 86 7.56 6.22 6.46
C THR A 86 6.93 4.83 6.34
N PRO A 87 7.27 3.87 7.22
CA PRO A 87 8.47 3.84 8.07
C PRO A 87 9.78 4.12 7.31
N GLY A 88 10.85 4.49 8.03
CA GLY A 88 12.10 5.01 7.44
C GLY A 88 12.90 4.03 6.57
N THR A 89 12.56 2.73 6.61
CA THR A 89 13.18 1.62 5.89
C THR A 89 12.10 0.74 5.24
N ASN A 90 12.47 -0.35 4.56
CA ASN A 90 11.51 -1.31 3.99
C ASN A 90 10.95 -2.25 5.07
N CYS A 91 9.85 -2.93 4.76
CA CYS A 91 9.18 -3.86 5.68
C CYS A 91 9.94 -5.17 5.94
N CYS A 92 11.12 -5.37 5.34
CA CYS A 92 11.96 -6.55 5.55
C CYS A 92 12.87 -6.45 6.77
N ASP A 93 12.88 -5.30 7.46
CA ASP A 93 13.61 -5.13 8.71
C ASP A 93 12.93 -5.92 9.84
N ALA A 94 13.70 -6.73 10.57
CA ALA A 94 13.19 -7.53 11.69
C ALA A 94 12.58 -6.71 12.84
N LEU A 95 12.82 -5.39 12.88
CA LEU A 95 12.18 -4.48 13.83
C LEU A 95 10.82 -3.97 13.34
N LEU A 96 10.57 -4.02 12.03
CA LEU A 96 9.32 -3.59 11.40
C LEU A 96 8.41 -4.77 11.05
N ASP A 97 8.95 -5.98 10.92
CA ASP A 97 8.20 -7.23 10.72
C ASP A 97 8.61 -8.23 11.82
N VAL A 98 8.04 -8.07 13.02
CA VAL A 98 8.38 -8.91 14.19
C VAL A 98 7.82 -10.32 14.05
N ASN A 99 6.71 -10.49 13.32
CA ASN A 99 6.03 -11.75 13.14
C ASN A 99 6.53 -12.54 11.89
N SER A 100 7.35 -11.91 11.06
CA SER A 100 7.93 -12.44 9.82
C SER A 100 6.88 -12.91 8.81
N ASP A 101 5.77 -12.17 8.69
CA ASP A 101 4.72 -12.45 7.71
C ASP A 101 4.89 -11.67 6.38
N GLY A 102 5.97 -10.88 6.28
CA GLY A 102 6.31 -10.09 5.11
C GLY A 102 5.55 -8.76 5.04
N ARG A 103 5.07 -8.24 6.17
CA ARG A 103 4.39 -6.95 6.30
C ARG A 103 5.04 -6.10 7.38
N CYS A 104 4.97 -4.80 7.20
CA CYS A 104 5.22 -3.88 8.29
C CYS A 104 4.10 -4.01 9.34
N ASP A 105 4.49 -4.25 10.59
CA ASP A 105 3.64 -4.19 11.76
C ASP A 105 3.00 -2.81 11.90
N SER A 106 1.79 -2.77 12.46
CA SER A 106 1.06 -1.51 12.66
C SER A 106 1.75 -0.64 13.71
N ASP A 107 2.27 0.51 13.30
CA ASP A 107 2.77 1.55 14.21
C ASP A 107 2.17 2.91 13.85
N SER A 108 1.10 3.29 14.56
CA SER A 108 0.42 4.57 14.35
C SER A 108 1.27 5.80 14.69
N GLU A 109 2.29 5.68 15.54
CA GLU A 109 3.09 6.84 15.99
C GLU A 109 3.94 7.39 14.85
N VAL A 110 4.51 6.49 14.03
CA VAL A 110 5.34 6.82 12.87
C VAL A 110 4.54 7.59 11.80
N TRP A 111 3.22 7.43 11.78
CA TRP A 111 2.29 8.13 10.87
C TRP A 111 1.78 9.48 11.39
N ASN A 112 2.05 9.84 12.66
CA ASN A 112 1.53 11.08 13.27
C ASN A 112 2.42 12.31 13.02
N THR A 113 3.10 12.38 11.88
CA THR A 113 3.90 13.56 11.52
C THR A 113 3.01 14.71 11.04
N VAL A 114 3.54 15.94 11.11
CA VAL A 114 2.82 17.14 10.64
C VAL A 114 2.45 17.02 9.16
N GLN A 115 3.29 16.36 8.37
CA GLN A 115 3.13 16.16 6.94
C GLN A 115 2.03 15.13 6.61
N TRP A 116 2.02 13.98 7.29
CA TRP A 116 0.97 12.97 7.10
C TRP A 116 -0.39 13.45 7.61
N SER A 117 -0.40 14.14 8.76
CA SER A 117 -1.61 14.78 9.28
C SER A 117 -2.15 15.85 8.32
N ALA A 118 -1.27 16.64 7.69
CA ALA A 118 -1.66 17.60 6.66
C ALA A 118 -2.35 16.92 5.45
N LEU A 119 -1.98 15.70 5.12
CA LEU A 119 -2.60 14.89 4.08
C LEU A 119 -3.83 14.10 4.57
N THR A 120 -4.17 14.18 5.85
CA THR A 120 -5.20 13.32 6.46
C THR A 120 -4.94 11.83 6.17
N PHE A 121 -3.67 11.44 6.17
CA PHE A 121 -3.23 10.08 5.88
C PHE A 121 -2.65 9.44 7.13
N GLN A 122 -3.01 8.19 7.39
CA GLN A 122 -2.48 7.37 8.48
C GLN A 122 -2.68 5.90 8.10
N MET A 123 -1.80 5.03 8.61
CA MET A 123 -1.98 3.59 8.53
C MET A 123 -2.18 3.03 9.94
N THR A 124 -3.25 2.25 10.09
CA THR A 124 -3.62 1.62 11.37
C THR A 124 -3.45 0.11 11.36
N ASP A 125 -3.32 -0.48 10.18
CA ASP A 125 -3.21 -1.91 9.96
C ASP A 125 -1.83 -2.26 9.38
N GLU A 126 -1.51 -3.55 9.42
CA GLU A 126 -0.32 -4.10 8.75
C GLU A 126 -0.37 -3.84 7.24
N HIS A 127 0.80 -3.64 6.64
CA HIS A 127 0.91 -3.20 5.25
C HIS A 127 2.19 -3.67 4.57
N TYR A 128 2.17 -3.79 3.25
CA TYR A 128 3.35 -4.21 2.47
C TYR A 128 4.26 -3.04 2.08
N PHE A 129 3.70 -1.83 1.95
CA PHE A 129 4.38 -0.69 1.33
C PHE A 129 4.69 0.41 2.33
N VAL A 130 5.87 0.99 2.22
CA VAL A 130 6.24 2.23 2.90
C VAL A 130 6.03 3.41 1.97
N TYR A 131 5.66 4.56 2.52
CA TYR A 131 5.21 5.70 1.72
C TYR A 131 6.11 6.91 1.90
N ARG A 132 6.23 7.71 0.85
CA ARG A 132 6.96 8.98 0.82
C ARG A 132 6.14 10.01 0.05
N PHE A 133 6.19 11.26 0.49
CA PHE A 133 5.53 12.37 -0.20
C PHE A 133 6.54 13.47 -0.50
N GLU A 134 6.59 13.93 -1.75
CA GLU A 134 7.53 14.96 -2.17
C GLU A 134 6.80 16.08 -2.90
N ASN A 135 7.21 17.32 -2.63
CA ASN A 135 6.83 18.47 -3.44
C ASN A 135 8.07 19.11 -4.09
N ASN A 136 7.84 19.94 -5.10
CA ASN A 136 8.89 20.67 -5.81
C ASN A 136 9.22 22.06 -5.24
N GLY A 137 8.66 22.42 -4.08
CA GLY A 137 8.84 23.71 -3.41
C GLY A 137 8.26 24.90 -4.17
N LYS A 138 7.40 24.66 -5.16
CA LYS A 138 6.72 25.69 -5.94
C LYS A 138 5.25 25.82 -5.54
N ASP A 139 4.70 27.00 -5.81
CA ASP A 139 3.31 27.35 -5.53
C ASP A 139 2.52 27.52 -6.84
N LEU A 140 1.19 27.66 -6.70
CA LEU A 140 0.27 28.00 -7.79
C LEU A 140 0.39 27.04 -8.99
N ASN A 141 0.61 27.58 -10.18
CA ASN A 141 0.68 26.87 -11.46
C ASN A 141 1.94 26.04 -11.64
N GLU A 142 2.99 26.30 -10.86
CA GLU A 142 4.21 25.52 -10.85
C GLU A 142 4.21 24.43 -9.78
N ALA A 143 3.21 24.40 -8.89
CA ALA A 143 3.15 23.43 -7.80
C ALA A 143 3.05 22.00 -8.35
N GLN A 144 3.93 21.12 -7.89
CA GLN A 144 3.90 19.70 -8.22
C GLN A 144 4.22 18.88 -6.97
N ALA A 145 3.56 17.73 -6.86
CA ALA A 145 3.86 16.75 -5.83
C ALA A 145 3.85 15.33 -6.39
N THR A 146 4.61 14.46 -5.73
CA THR A 146 4.71 13.04 -6.05
C THR A 146 4.53 12.24 -4.78
N ALA A 147 3.56 11.33 -4.79
CA ALA A 147 3.41 10.31 -3.78
C ALA A 147 4.10 9.03 -4.26
N TRP A 148 4.89 8.41 -3.39
CA TRP A 148 5.62 7.19 -3.67
C TRP A 148 5.20 6.10 -2.69
N ALA A 149 5.11 4.87 -3.18
CA ALA A 149 4.99 3.66 -2.40
C ALA A 149 6.13 2.73 -2.79
N HIS A 150 6.84 2.22 -1.80
CA HIS A 150 8.00 1.35 -1.97
C HIS A 150 7.80 0.09 -1.13
N ALA A 151 8.07 -1.07 -1.69
CA ALA A 151 8.10 -2.32 -0.93
C ALA A 151 9.19 -3.23 -1.46
N ASP A 152 9.79 -4.00 -0.57
CA ASP A 152 10.56 -5.18 -0.93
C ASP A 152 9.66 -6.37 -0.55
N LEU A 153 9.11 -7.07 -1.55
CA LEU A 153 7.97 -7.98 -1.35
C LEU A 153 8.38 -9.41 -0.99
N ASP A 154 9.65 -9.74 -1.17
CA ASP A 154 10.28 -11.03 -0.90
C ASP A 154 11.67 -10.93 -0.22
N CYS A 155 12.08 -9.72 0.14
CA CYS A 155 13.27 -9.41 0.93
C CYS A 155 14.60 -9.76 0.24
N ASP A 156 14.63 -9.61 -1.07
CA ASP A 156 15.84 -9.82 -1.88
C ASP A 156 16.64 -8.53 -2.15
N GLY A 157 16.10 -7.38 -1.73
CA GLY A 157 16.68 -6.06 -1.91
C GLY A 157 16.21 -5.33 -3.18
N GLU A 158 15.37 -5.95 -4.00
CA GLU A 158 14.75 -5.33 -5.17
C GLU A 158 13.41 -4.68 -4.79
N MET A 159 13.30 -3.37 -5.04
CA MET A 159 12.16 -2.59 -4.57
C MET A 159 11.07 -2.49 -5.64
N SER A 160 9.87 -2.97 -5.31
CA SER A 160 8.62 -2.63 -5.99
C SER A 160 8.27 -1.16 -5.73
N THR A 161 8.26 -0.32 -6.78
CA THR A 161 7.98 1.11 -6.64
C THR A 161 6.76 1.56 -7.46
N PHE A 162 5.84 2.25 -6.78
CA PHE A 162 4.67 2.87 -7.36
C PHE A 162 4.73 4.38 -7.10
N LYS A 163 4.45 5.20 -8.11
CA LYS A 163 4.38 6.65 -7.95
C LYS A 163 3.14 7.25 -8.59
N ARG A 164 2.58 8.27 -7.93
CA ARG A 164 1.50 9.12 -8.46
C ARG A 164 1.87 10.58 -8.41
N PHE A 165 1.66 11.26 -9.53
CA PHE A 165 1.92 12.69 -9.68
C PHE A 165 0.67 13.52 -9.46
N LEU A 166 0.84 14.66 -8.79
CA LEU A 166 -0.15 15.72 -8.65
C LEU A 166 0.42 17.02 -9.23
N TYR A 167 -0.45 17.75 -9.93
CA TYR A 167 -0.13 19.06 -10.47
C TYR A 167 -1.10 20.08 -9.89
N GLY A 168 -0.57 21.27 -9.56
CA GLY A 168 -1.39 22.44 -9.30
C GLY A 168 -2.19 22.84 -10.53
N ASP A 169 -3.19 23.70 -10.35
CA ASP A 169 -3.93 24.23 -11.49
C ASP A 169 -3.02 25.14 -12.33
N PRO A 170 -2.83 24.85 -13.62
CA PRO A 170 -1.96 25.64 -14.49
C PRO A 170 -2.43 27.09 -14.65
N ASN A 171 -3.69 27.38 -14.31
CA ASN A 171 -4.27 28.72 -14.33
C ASN A 171 -4.35 29.37 -12.94
N ALA A 172 -3.80 28.74 -11.90
CA ALA A 172 -3.77 29.32 -10.56
C ALA A 172 -2.93 30.61 -10.57
N GLN A 173 -3.59 31.76 -10.40
CA GLN A 173 -2.95 33.08 -10.34
C GLN A 173 -3.09 33.75 -8.97
N TYR A 174 -4.00 33.26 -8.11
CA TYR A 174 -4.29 33.77 -6.77
C TYR A 174 -4.62 32.61 -5.83
N GLY A 175 -4.79 32.87 -4.52
CA GLY A 175 -5.07 31.82 -3.53
C GLY A 175 -6.49 31.24 -3.54
N GLU A 176 -7.17 31.22 -4.69
CA GLU A 176 -8.36 30.41 -4.95
C GLU A 176 -7.96 29.41 -6.02
N CYS A 177 -7.80 28.14 -5.63
CA CYS A 177 -7.25 27.14 -6.52
C CYS A 177 -8.19 25.96 -6.67
N SER A 178 -8.30 25.51 -7.91
CA SER A 178 -8.78 24.18 -8.26
C SER A 178 -7.58 23.24 -8.30
N SER A 179 -7.72 21.94 -8.05
CA SER A 179 -6.65 20.99 -8.32
C SER A 179 -6.92 20.30 -9.66
N VAL A 180 -5.94 20.29 -10.58
CA VAL A 180 -6.04 19.44 -11.77
C VAL A 180 -5.59 18.04 -11.37
N GLY A 181 -6.47 17.06 -11.61
CA GLY A 181 -6.35 15.71 -11.05
C GLY A 181 -5.00 15.04 -11.31
N ALA A 182 -4.65 14.13 -10.39
CA ALA A 182 -3.45 13.30 -10.50
C ALA A 182 -3.49 12.45 -11.76
N SER A 183 -2.55 12.69 -12.67
CA SER A 183 -2.60 12.15 -14.03
C SER A 183 -1.33 11.40 -14.36
N ALA A 184 -1.04 10.35 -13.57
CA ALA A 184 -0.34 9.14 -14.02
C ALA A 184 0.09 8.30 -12.82
N MET A 185 -0.03 6.99 -12.98
CA MET A 185 0.60 5.98 -12.13
C MET A 185 1.77 5.40 -12.91
N PHE A 186 2.96 5.43 -12.32
CA PHE A 186 4.13 4.80 -12.91
C PHE A 186 4.61 3.70 -11.99
N PHE A 187 5.01 2.60 -12.63
CA PHE A 187 5.48 1.39 -12.01
C PHE A 187 6.95 1.25 -12.39
N GLU A 188 7.83 1.21 -11.41
CA GLU A 188 9.23 0.88 -11.60
C GLU A 188 9.53 -0.38 -10.79
N ASN A 189 9.75 -1.46 -11.54
CA ASN A 189 10.24 -2.78 -11.12
C ASN A 189 9.37 -3.61 -10.17
N GLU A 190 9.58 -4.93 -10.23
CA GLU A 190 8.96 -5.99 -9.43
C GLU A 190 7.43 -6.15 -9.60
N THR A 191 7.04 -7.02 -10.54
CA THR A 191 5.68 -7.64 -10.57
C THR A 191 5.75 -9.14 -10.33
N GLU A 192 6.79 -9.56 -9.60
CA GLU A 192 6.98 -10.93 -9.12
C GLU A 192 6.14 -11.24 -7.86
#